data_AF-W7FAS7-F1
#
_entry.id   AF-W7FAS7-F1
#
_cell.length_a   1.000
_cell.length_b   1.000
_cell.length_c   1.000
_cell.angle_alpha   90.00
_cell.angle_beta   90.00
_cell.angle_gamma   90.00
#
_symmetry.space_group_name_H-M   'P 1'
#
loop_
_entity.id
_entity.type
_entity.pdbx_description
1 polymer ?
#
loop_
_entity_poly.entity_id
_entity_poly.type
_entity_poly.pdbx_seq_one_letter_code
_entity_poly.pdbx_strand_id
1 'polypeptide(L)' 'MINFSEYLQVLIKMFNSCIKDPQSFLAIFTIKQNGIAQLEFIKNMEYKFIELLVCQFIKSSDEITKDNSSLQELDPGLG' A
#
# COMPACT_ATOMS: atom_id res chain seq x y z
N MET A 1 -17.19 -3.12 -12.00
CA MET A 1 -16.05 -2.35 -12.53
C MET A 1 -15.96 -1.10 -11.66
N ILE A 2 -14.82 -0.81 -11.05
CA ILE A 2 -14.65 0.32 -10.12
C ILE A 2 -14.39 1.58 -10.95
N ASN A 3 -15.05 2.68 -10.63
CA ASN A 3 -14.77 3.97 -11.27
C ASN A 3 -13.45 4.52 -10.74
N PHE A 4 -12.71 5.27 -11.58
CA PHE A 4 -11.45 5.90 -11.16
C PHE A 4 -11.63 6.78 -9.91
N SER A 5 -12.75 7.50 -9.81
CA SER A 5 -13.11 8.33 -8.65
C SER A 5 -13.25 7.54 -7.34
N GLU A 6 -13.55 6.25 -7.42
CA GLU A 6 -13.75 5.37 -6.27
C GLU A 6 -12.47 4.60 -5.89
N TYR A 7 -11.46 4.61 -6.77
CA TYR A 7 -10.24 3.81 -6.60
C TYR A 7 -9.51 4.14 -5.29
N LEU A 8 -9.36 5.43 -4.98
CA LEU A 8 -8.72 5.86 -3.73
C LEU A 8 -9.49 5.36 -2.50
N GLN A 9 -10.82 5.40 -2.54
CA GLN A 9 -11.65 4.92 -1.43
C GLN A 9 -11.52 3.41 -1.25
N VAL A 10 -11.41 2.65 -2.34
CA VAL A 10 -11.16 1.20 -2.28
C VAL A 10 -9.80 0.92 -1.66
N LEU A 11 -8.75 1.63 -2.07
CA LEU A 11 -7.40 1.46 -1.52
C LEU A 11 -7.36 1.75 0.00
N ILE A 12 -7.99 2.84 0.43
CA ILE A 12 -8.12 3.19 1.85
C ILE A 12 -8.85 2.08 2.62
N LYS A 13 -9.94 1.54 2.07
CA LYS A 13 -10.68 0.42 2.70
C LYS A 13 -9.80 -0.82 2.84
N MET A 14 -8.98 -1.15 1.85
CA MET A 14 -8.08 -2.31 1.91
C MET A 14 -7.03 -2.17 3.02
N PHE A 15 -6.39 -1.01 3.12
CA PHE A 15 -5.46 -0.73 4.23
C PHE A 15 -6.15 -0.79 5.60
N ASN A 16 -7.31 -0.15 5.72
CA ASN A 16 -8.08 -0.17 6.96
C ASN A 16 -8.51 -1.59 7.36
N SER A 17 -8.84 -2.45 6.40
CA SER A 17 -9.13 -3.87 6.65
C SER A 17 -7.93 -4.62 7.21
N CYS A 18 -6.73 -4.42 6.64
CA CYS A 18 -5.49 -5.03 7.17
C CYS A 18 -5.15 -4.55 8.58
N ILE A 19 -5.40 -3.27 8.90
CA ILE A 19 -5.17 -2.72 10.24
C ILE A 19 -6.18 -3.27 11.25
N LYS A 20 -7.47 -3.31 10.86
CA LYS A 20 -8.56 -3.69 11.75
C LYS A 20 -8.61 -5.20 12.04
N ASP A 21 -8.26 -6.02 11.06
CA ASP A 21 -8.31 -7.48 11.17
C ASP A 21 -7.11 -8.14 10.44
N PRO A 22 -5.91 -8.07 11.05
CA PRO A 22 -4.66 -8.54 10.43
C PRO A 22 -4.57 -10.07 10.29
N GLN A 23 -5.42 -10.83 10.98
CA GLN A 23 -5.47 -12.30 10.84
C GLN A 23 -6.22 -12.72 9.57
N SER A 24 -7.22 -11.92 9.18
CA SER A 24 -8.04 -12.16 8.00
C SER A 24 -7.57 -11.39 6.76
N PHE A 25 -6.89 -10.27 6.91
CA PHE A 25 -6.46 -9.41 5.80
C PHE A 25 -4.96 -9.11 5.87
N LEU A 26 -4.27 -9.44 4.79
CA LEU A 26 -2.83 -9.28 4.66
C LEU A 26 -2.52 -8.28 3.55
N ALA A 27 -1.49 -7.46 3.77
CA ALA A 27 -0.88 -6.62 2.76
C ALA A 27 0.58 -7.06 2.58
N ILE A 28 0.91 -7.61 1.41
CA ILE A 28 2.25 -8.13 1.11
C ILE A 28 2.89 -7.21 0.09
N PHE A 29 4.02 -6.60 0.47
CA PHE A 29 4.80 -5.77 -0.42
C PHE A 29 6.08 -6.48 -0.85
N THR A 30 6.15 -6.86 -2.13
CA THR A 30 7.27 -7.59 -2.71
C THR A 30 8.05 -6.71 -3.67
N ILE A 31 9.36 -6.55 -3.44
CA ILE A 31 10.27 -5.85 -4.34
C ILE A 31 10.95 -6.89 -5.24
N LYS A 32 10.78 -6.76 -6.56
CA LYS A 32 11.43 -7.62 -7.55
C LYS A 32 12.80 -7.04 -7.95
N GLN A 33 13.69 -7.91 -8.42
CA GLN A 33 15.07 -7.53 -8.77
C GLN A 33 15.15 -6.48 -9.90
N ASN A 34 14.10 -6.31 -10.70
CA ASN A 34 14.03 -5.34 -11.79
C ASN A 34 13.59 -3.93 -11.35
N GLY A 35 13.52 -3.64 -10.05
CA GLY A 35 13.11 -2.33 -9.53
C GLY A 35 11.60 -2.07 -9.56
N ILE A 36 10.81 -3.08 -9.95
CA ILE A 36 9.35 -3.07 -9.82
C ILE A 36 9.00 -3.66 -8.46
N ALA A 37 8.08 -3.03 -7.74
CA ALA A 37 7.49 -3.58 -6.54
C ALA A 37 5.99 -3.84 -6.73
N GLN A 38 5.45 -4.76 -5.94
CA GLN A 38 4.06 -5.19 -6.03
C GLN A 38 3.48 -5.22 -4.63
N LEU A 39 2.34 -4.55 -4.44
CA LEU A 39 1.54 -4.65 -3.23
C LEU A 39 0.33 -5.53 -3.53
N GLU A 40 0.15 -6.57 -2.74
CA GLU A 40 -0.98 -7.49 -2.83
C GLU A 40 -1.80 -7.42 -1.55
N PHE A 41 -3.10 -7.12 -1.68
CA PHE A 41 -4.06 -7.28 -0.61
C PHE A 41 -4.69 -8.66 -0.71
N ILE A 42 -4.57 -9.45 0.34
CA ILE A 42 -5.01 -10.84 0.38
C ILE A 42 -5.97 -11.02 1.55
N LYS A 43 -7.08 -11.71 1.29
CA LYS A 43 -8.00 -12.18 2.33
C LYS A 43 -7.74 -13.64 2.64
N ASN A 44 -7.44 -13.94 3.89
CA ASN A 44 -7.47 -15.28 4.44
C ASN A 44 -8.94 -15.68 4.69
N MET A 45 -9.43 -16.65 3.93
CA MET A 45 -10.76 -17.24 4.09
C MET A 45 -10.67 -18.62 4.77
N GLU A 46 -9.71 -18.81 5.68
CA GLU A 46 -9.40 -20.03 6.45
C GLU A 46 -8.83 -21.19 5.63
N TYR A 47 -9.51 -21.59 4.56
CA TYR A 47 -9.12 -22.69 3.67
C TYR A 47 -8.48 -22.21 2.36
N LYS A 48 -8.46 -20.90 2.13
CA LYS A 48 -7.90 -20.31 0.91
C LYS A 48 -7.52 -18.84 1.12
N PHE A 49 -6.41 -18.45 0.50
CA PHE A 49 -6.06 -17.05 0.30
C PHE A 49 -6.67 -16.53 -0.99
N ILE A 50 -7.37 -15.40 -0.91
CA ILE A 50 -7.99 -14.73 -2.05
C ILE A 50 -7.30 -13.38 -2.26
N GLU A 51 -6.72 -13.19 -3.43
CA GLU A 51 -6.22 -11.88 -3.86
C GLU A 51 -7.41 -10.94 -4.08
N LEU A 52 -7.36 -9.77 -3.45
CA LEU A 52 -8.41 -8.74 -3.54
C LEU A 52 -8.01 -7.61 -4.49
N LEU A 53 -6.75 -7.18 -4.41
CA LEU A 53 -6.23 -6.05 -5.18
C LEU A 53 -4.71 -6.17 -5.32
N VAL A 54 -4.21 -5.89 -6.52
CA VAL A 54 -2.78 -5.78 -6.83
C VAL A 54 -2.46 -4.40 -7.33
N CYS A 55 -1.44 -3.80 -6.75
CA CYS A 55 -0.91 -2.51 -7.17
C CYS A 55 0.57 -2.66 -7.54
N GLN A 56 0.94 -2.18 -8.73
CA GLN A 56 2.33 -2.13 -9.15
C GLN A 56 2.95 -0.79 -8.77
N PHE A 57 4.17 -0.84 -8.27
CA PHE A 57 4.96 0.30 -7.88
C PHE A 57 6.29 0.27 -8.63
N ILE A 58 6.81 1.44 -8.94
CA ILE A 58 8.15 1.63 -9.47
C ILE A 58 8.97 2.39 -8.43
N LYS A 59 10.27 2.10 -8.35
CA LYS A 59 11.18 2.89 -7.53
C LYS A 59 11.13 4.34 -8.01
N SER A 60 10.99 5.29 -7.08
CA SER A 60 11.15 6.72 -7.39
C SER A 60 12.57 7.00 -7.88
N SER A 61 12.73 7.98 -8.77
CA SER A 61 14.08 8.46 -9.11
C SER A 61 14.72 9.16 -7.90
N ASP A 62 16.05 9.19 -7.85
CA ASP A 62 16.79 9.81 -6.75
C ASP A 62 16.52 11.32 -6.65
N GLU A 63 16.08 11.96 -7.74
CA GLU A 63 15.67 13.37 -7.79
C GLU A 63 14.37 13.62 -7.01
N ILE A 64 13.36 12.74 -7.13
CA ILE A 64 12.07 12.86 -6.44
C ILE A 64 12.21 12.65 -4.91
N THR A 65 13.23 11.90 -4.50
CA THR A 65 13.41 11.54 -3.08
C THR A 65 13.84 12.76 -2.24
N LYS A 66 14.50 13.76 -2.86
CA LYS A 66 14.92 15.01 -2.19
C LYS A 66 13.77 15.94 -1.85
N ASP A 67 12.71 15.94 -2.67
CA ASP A 67 11.51 16.77 -2.43
C ASP A 67 10.58 16.17 -1.36
N ASN A 68 10.65 14.86 -1.12
CA ASN A 68 9.88 14.21 -0.05
C ASN A 68 10.57 14.29 1.32
N SER A 69 11.91 14.38 1.39
CA SER A 69 12.61 14.59 2.66
C SER A 69 12.33 15.95 3.30
N SER A 70 12.05 16.98 2.50
CA SER A 70 11.66 18.32 2.98
C SER A 70 10.21 18.39 3.49
N LEU A 71 9.35 17.43 3.13
CA LEU A 71 7.99 17.30 3.70
C LEU A 71 7.96 16.57 5.05
N GLN A 72 9.04 15.89 5.43
CA GLN A 72 9.15 15.14 6.69
C GLN A 72 9.56 16.02 7.89
N GLU A 73 9.97 17.28 7.65
CA GLU A 73 10.43 18.22 8.70
C GLU A 73 9.30 19.04 9.37
N LEU A 74 8.02 18.73 9.10
CA LEU A 74 6.87 19.48 9.66
C LEU A 74 6.28 18.89 10.95
N ASP A 75 6.97 18.00 11.66
CA ASP A 75 6.62 17.64 13.05
C ASP A 75 7.77 17.98 14.02
N PRO A 76 7.95 19.26 14.39
CA PRO A 76 8.71 19.61 15.58
C PRO A 76 7.83 19.28 16.79
N GLY A 77 8.29 18.34 17.60
CA GLY A 77 7.50 17.70 18.65
C GLY A 77 6.68 18.63 19.54
N LEU A 78 5.58 18.07 20.05
CA LEU A 78 4.88 18.56 21.22
C LEU A 78 5.89 18.88 22.35
N GLY A 79 6.05 20.17 22.63
CA GLY A 79 6.46 20.68 23.93
C GLY A 79 5.29 20.75 24.91
#